data_AF-A0A1V4MTD1-F1
#
_entry.id   AF-A0A1V4MTD1-F1
#
_cell.length_a   1.000
_cell.length_b   1.000
_cell.length_c   1.000
_cell.angle_alpha   90.00
_cell.angle_beta   90.00
_cell.angle_gamma   90.00
#
_symmetry.space_group_name_H-M   'P 1'
#
loop_
_entity.id
_entity.type
_entity.pdbx_description
1 polymer ?
#
loop_
_entity_poly.entity_id
_entity_poly.type
_entity_poly.pdbx_seq_one_letter_code
_entity_poly.pdbx_strand_id
1 'polypeptide(L)'
;MADMKQNIDERKLAPEHIFAATMIAGISSFGILNQAVMAAAARQIGKDLAEYHAATRGGKAVSGGSVDEVLNASLEELQSLLQITDSVKTERDGDVIYLKINANKCRYCPKGVGRAELSGTLCPFPTLVEEFVNALNGRKVVTTLKERGVALLTKEEGWCITRYTEGG
;
A
#
# COMPACT_ATOMS: atom_id res chain seq x y z
N MET A 1 -16.48 -10.70 -20.37
CA MET A 1 -15.20 -11.46 -20.37
C MET A 1 -14.05 -10.64 -20.94
N ALA A 2 -14.25 -9.86 -22.02
CA ALA A 2 -13.21 -8.98 -22.61
C ALA A 2 -12.53 -8.03 -21.60
N ASP A 3 -13.31 -7.44 -20.68
CA ASP A 3 -12.82 -6.52 -19.64
C ASP A 3 -11.82 -7.14 -18.65
N MET A 4 -12.00 -8.42 -18.27
CA MET A 4 -11.08 -9.07 -17.33
C MET A 4 -9.74 -9.42 -17.98
N LYS A 5 -9.76 -9.90 -19.22
CA LYS A 5 -8.53 -10.22 -19.97
C LYS A 5 -7.67 -8.97 -20.18
N GLN A 6 -8.29 -7.88 -20.61
CA GLN A 6 -7.61 -6.60 -20.75
C GLN A 6 -7.00 -6.13 -19.43
N ASN A 7 -7.73 -6.24 -18.32
CA ASN A 7 -7.23 -5.84 -17.00
C ASN A 7 -6.05 -6.71 -16.53
N ILE A 8 -6.09 -8.03 -16.82
CA ILE A 8 -4.98 -8.95 -16.59
C ILE A 8 -3.75 -8.51 -17.38
N ASP A 9 -3.89 -8.23 -18.67
CA ASP A 9 -2.78 -7.86 -19.54
C ASP A 9 -2.17 -6.50 -19.14
N GLU A 10 -3.02 -5.51 -18.86
CA GLU A 10 -2.58 -4.15 -18.55
C GLU A 10 -1.89 -4.02 -17.19
N ARG A 11 -2.36 -4.79 -16.18
CA ARG A 11 -1.83 -4.75 -14.81
C ARG A 11 -0.91 -5.94 -14.50
N LYS A 12 -0.77 -6.91 -15.40
CA LYS A 12 -0.06 -8.18 -15.18
C LYS A 12 -0.59 -8.88 -13.91
N LEU A 13 -1.89 -9.14 -13.87
CA LEU A 13 -2.52 -9.73 -12.69
C LEU A 13 -2.19 -11.23 -12.57
N ALA A 14 -1.82 -11.64 -11.37
CA ALA A 14 -1.73 -13.02 -10.94
C ALA A 14 -3.00 -13.37 -10.12
N PRO A 15 -3.33 -14.65 -9.93
CA PRO A 15 -4.55 -15.06 -9.22
C PRO A 15 -4.70 -14.45 -7.82
N GLU A 16 -3.61 -14.30 -7.07
CA GLU A 16 -3.56 -13.70 -5.73
C GLU A 16 -3.98 -12.21 -5.72
N HIS A 17 -3.66 -11.47 -6.79
CA HIS A 17 -4.07 -10.08 -6.94
C HIS A 17 -5.59 -9.97 -7.08
N ILE A 18 -6.17 -10.86 -7.89
CA ILE A 18 -7.63 -10.94 -8.10
C ILE A 18 -8.29 -11.37 -6.79
N PHE A 19 -7.78 -12.40 -6.13
CA PHE A 19 -8.28 -12.90 -4.86
C PHE A 19 -8.35 -11.77 -3.81
N ALA A 20 -7.24 -11.09 -3.55
CA ALA A 20 -7.19 -10.02 -2.56
C ALA A 20 -8.13 -8.85 -2.90
N ALA A 21 -8.09 -8.36 -4.14
CA ALA A 21 -8.89 -7.21 -4.55
C ALA A 21 -10.40 -7.50 -4.52
N THR A 22 -10.81 -8.69 -4.97
CA THR A 22 -12.22 -9.12 -4.96
C THR A 22 -12.73 -9.47 -3.57
N MET A 23 -11.88 -10.00 -2.70
CA MET A 23 -12.22 -10.21 -1.28
C MET A 23 -12.53 -8.88 -0.59
N ILE A 24 -11.66 -7.87 -0.75
CA ILE A 24 -11.89 -6.53 -0.21
C ILE A 24 -13.19 -5.92 -0.77
N ALA A 25 -13.41 -6.06 -2.08
CA ALA A 25 -14.61 -5.58 -2.75
C ALA A 25 -15.89 -6.24 -2.19
N GLY A 26 -15.87 -7.57 -2.06
CA GLY A 26 -16.99 -8.35 -1.55
C GLY A 26 -17.31 -8.02 -0.08
N ILE A 27 -16.31 -7.90 0.79
CA ILE A 27 -16.55 -7.53 2.19
C ILE A 27 -17.13 -6.10 2.28
N SER A 28 -16.70 -5.19 1.41
CA SER A 28 -17.24 -3.84 1.36
C SER A 28 -18.71 -3.78 0.95
N SER A 29 -19.19 -4.68 0.09
CA SER A 29 -20.59 -4.65 -0.36
C SER A 29 -21.57 -5.00 0.76
N PHE A 30 -21.11 -5.66 1.83
CA PHE A 30 -21.91 -5.89 3.04
C PHE A 30 -21.98 -4.67 3.98
N GLY A 31 -21.33 -3.55 3.65
CA GLY A 31 -21.30 -2.34 4.49
C GLY A 31 -20.45 -2.47 5.76
N ILE A 32 -19.76 -3.59 5.94
CA ILE A 32 -18.92 -3.88 7.11
C ILE A 32 -17.58 -3.12 7.02
N LEU A 33 -17.05 -2.98 5.81
CA LEU A 33 -15.70 -2.48 5.59
C LEU A 33 -15.68 -0.95 5.54
N ASN A 34 -15.08 -0.33 6.55
CA ASN A 34 -14.76 1.09 6.57
C ASN A 34 -13.24 1.29 6.67
N GLN A 35 -12.78 2.56 6.66
CA GLN A 35 -11.35 2.88 6.74
C GLN A 35 -10.67 2.39 8.01
N ALA A 36 -11.36 2.43 9.15
CA ALA A 36 -10.78 1.99 10.41
C ALA A 36 -10.54 0.47 10.40
N VAL A 37 -11.52 -0.30 9.90
CA VAL A 37 -11.40 -1.76 9.74
C VAL A 37 -10.29 -2.09 8.73
N MET A 38 -10.24 -1.39 7.60
CA MET A 38 -9.18 -1.57 6.59
C MET A 38 -7.80 -1.26 7.17
N ALA A 39 -7.64 -0.15 7.89
CA ALA A 39 -6.38 0.21 8.52
C ALA A 39 -5.94 -0.80 9.59
N ALA A 40 -6.89 -1.36 10.36
CA ALA A 40 -6.58 -2.40 11.34
C ALA A 40 -6.06 -3.68 10.66
N ALA A 41 -6.72 -4.15 9.60
CA ALA A 41 -6.26 -5.31 8.83
C ALA A 41 -4.91 -5.04 8.15
N ALA A 42 -4.77 -3.86 7.51
CA ALA A 42 -3.54 -3.44 6.84
C ALA A 42 -2.34 -3.38 7.78
N ARG A 43 -2.55 -2.94 9.04
CA ARG A 43 -1.52 -2.93 10.07
C ARG A 43 -1.00 -4.33 10.38
N GLN A 44 -1.90 -5.29 10.55
CA GLN A 44 -1.49 -6.67 10.82
C GLN A 44 -0.74 -7.25 9.62
N ILE A 45 -1.27 -7.05 8.40
CA ILE A 45 -0.62 -7.51 7.17
C ILE A 45 0.80 -6.92 7.02
N GLY A 46 0.98 -5.62 7.29
CA GLY A 46 2.29 -4.99 7.22
C GLY A 46 3.31 -5.63 8.17
N LYS A 47 2.91 -5.97 9.39
CA LYS A 47 3.75 -6.66 10.36
C LYS A 47 4.08 -8.08 9.92
N ASP A 48 3.07 -8.85 9.53
CA ASP A 48 3.24 -10.25 9.10
C ASP A 48 4.15 -10.34 7.87
N LEU A 49 4.07 -9.38 6.94
CA LEU A 49 4.96 -9.31 5.79
C LEU A 49 6.40 -8.98 6.17
N ALA A 50 6.62 -8.11 7.16
CA ALA A 50 7.95 -7.83 7.68
C ALA A 50 8.55 -9.06 8.38
N GLU A 51 7.75 -9.79 9.17
CA GLU A 51 8.16 -11.06 9.78
C GLU A 51 8.47 -12.13 8.73
N TYR A 52 7.61 -12.27 7.73
CA TYR A 52 7.82 -13.17 6.59
C TYR A 52 9.12 -12.83 5.85
N HIS A 53 9.37 -11.55 5.57
CA HIS A 53 10.61 -11.09 4.95
C HIS A 53 11.82 -11.47 5.80
N ALA A 54 11.78 -11.19 7.10
CA ALA A 54 12.86 -11.53 8.02
C ALA A 54 13.16 -13.03 8.04
N ALA A 55 12.11 -13.86 8.09
CA ALA A 55 12.23 -15.31 8.14
C ALA A 55 12.73 -15.94 6.83
N THR A 56 12.38 -15.38 5.67
CA THR A 56 12.65 -15.99 4.36
C THR A 56 13.85 -15.40 3.63
N ARG A 57 14.23 -14.15 3.95
CA ARG A 57 15.30 -13.42 3.25
C ARG A 57 16.44 -13.00 4.16
N GLY A 58 16.45 -13.46 5.42
CA GLY A 58 17.55 -13.22 6.35
C GLY A 58 17.57 -11.81 6.94
N GLY A 59 16.41 -11.14 6.98
CA GLY A 59 16.11 -9.99 7.83
C GLY A 59 17.23 -8.98 7.99
N LYS A 60 17.56 -8.25 6.92
CA LYS A 60 18.37 -7.05 7.07
C LYS A 60 17.44 -5.86 7.10
N ALA A 61 17.22 -5.33 8.31
CA ALA A 61 16.79 -3.95 8.46
C ALA A 61 17.68 -3.07 7.58
N VAL A 62 17.08 -2.08 6.92
CA VAL A 62 17.85 -1.11 6.14
C VAL A 62 18.52 -0.19 7.16
N SER A 63 19.71 -0.57 7.60
CA SER A 63 20.44 0.12 8.66
C SER A 63 21.33 1.21 8.08
N GLY A 64 21.15 2.45 8.56
CA GLY A 64 21.90 3.61 8.11
C GLY A 64 21.23 4.32 6.93
N GLY A 65 21.39 5.65 6.86
CA GLY A 65 20.79 6.49 5.84
C GLY A 65 19.68 7.41 6.36
N SER A 66 19.24 8.30 5.47
CA SER A 66 18.08 9.18 5.63
C SER A 66 16.77 8.39 5.66
N VAL A 67 15.69 9.01 6.17
CA VAL A 67 14.36 8.39 6.18
C VAL A 67 13.90 7.99 4.77
N ASP A 68 14.25 8.79 3.74
CA ASP A 68 13.90 8.48 2.36
C ASP A 68 14.59 7.23 1.84
N GLU A 69 15.88 7.05 2.15
CA GLU A 69 16.63 5.86 1.76
C GLU A 69 16.04 4.60 2.41
N VAL A 70 15.72 4.67 3.71
CA VAL A 70 15.10 3.55 4.43
C VAL A 70 13.70 3.24 3.88
N LEU A 71 12.89 4.26 3.61
CA LEU A 71 11.55 4.09 3.02
C LEU A 71 11.64 3.47 1.63
N ASN A 72 12.50 3.99 0.76
CA ASN A 72 12.64 3.51 -0.62
C ASN A 72 13.12 2.05 -0.66
N ALA A 73 14.15 1.70 0.11
CA ALA A 73 14.62 0.32 0.20
C ALA A 73 13.54 -0.62 0.78
N SER A 74 12.79 -0.18 1.79
CA SER A 74 11.67 -0.97 2.33
C SER A 74 10.54 -1.13 1.29
N LEU A 75 10.25 -0.09 0.49
CA LEU A 75 9.27 -0.16 -0.58
C LEU A 75 9.70 -1.11 -1.69
N GLU A 76 10.98 -1.18 -2.03
CA GLU A 76 11.53 -2.14 -2.99
C GLU A 76 11.33 -3.58 -2.50
N GLU A 77 11.60 -3.85 -1.22
CA GLU A 77 11.35 -5.16 -0.61
C GLU A 77 9.86 -5.50 -0.66
N LEU A 78 8.99 -4.57 -0.25
CA LEU A 78 7.55 -4.78 -0.29
C LEU A 78 7.04 -5.01 -1.73
N GLN A 79 7.56 -4.26 -2.69
CA GLN A 79 7.24 -4.40 -4.11
C GLN A 79 7.70 -5.76 -4.66
N SER A 80 8.82 -6.28 -4.19
CA SER A 80 9.29 -7.62 -4.57
C SER A 80 8.44 -8.76 -3.99
N LEU A 81 7.82 -8.54 -2.83
CA LEU A 81 6.95 -9.51 -2.17
C LEU A 81 5.55 -9.53 -2.79
N LEU A 82 4.96 -8.35 -2.97
CA LEU A 82 3.56 -8.22 -3.34
C LEU A 82 3.35 -7.87 -4.80
N GLN A 83 4.37 -7.37 -5.50
CA GLN A 83 4.22 -6.86 -6.86
C GLN A 83 3.07 -5.83 -6.95
N ILE A 84 3.09 -4.76 -6.13
CA ILE A 84 1.94 -3.85 -5.99
C ILE A 84 1.58 -3.16 -7.32
N THR A 85 2.58 -2.65 -8.03
CA THR A 85 2.43 -2.00 -9.34
C THR A 85 3.76 -1.91 -10.09
N ASP A 86 3.75 -1.63 -11.39
CA ASP A 86 4.98 -1.37 -12.17
C ASP A 86 5.51 0.07 -12.00
N SER A 87 4.80 0.94 -11.27
CA SER A 87 5.20 2.34 -11.11
C SER A 87 4.83 2.90 -9.74
N VAL A 88 5.84 3.03 -8.89
CA VAL A 88 5.80 3.69 -7.59
C VAL A 88 6.78 4.87 -7.64
N LYS A 89 6.41 6.00 -7.04
CA LYS A 89 7.28 7.16 -6.88
C LYS A 89 7.24 7.64 -5.45
N THR A 90 8.37 8.15 -4.97
CA THR A 90 8.49 8.89 -3.72
C THR A 90 9.01 10.28 -4.01
N GLU A 91 8.42 11.28 -3.37
CA GLU A 91 8.82 12.68 -3.46
C GLU A 91 8.82 13.28 -2.06
N ARG A 92 9.75 14.19 -1.77
CA ARG A 92 9.81 14.90 -0.47
C ARG A 92 9.58 16.39 -0.69
N ASP A 93 8.74 16.98 0.16
CA ASP A 93 8.56 18.42 0.29
C ASP A 93 8.61 18.79 1.78
N GLY A 94 9.73 19.40 2.20
CA GLY A 94 10.03 19.63 3.62
C GLY A 94 10.00 18.33 4.43
N ASP A 95 9.13 18.28 5.45
CA ASP A 95 8.96 17.13 6.35
C ASP A 95 7.93 16.10 5.85
N VAL A 96 7.30 16.35 4.69
CA VAL A 96 6.27 15.48 4.11
C VAL A 96 6.88 14.64 3.00
N ILE A 97 6.66 13.33 3.11
CA ILE A 97 7.07 12.33 2.12
C ILE A 97 5.81 11.83 1.40
N TYR A 98 5.76 12.00 0.09
CA TYR A 98 4.66 11.58 -0.77
C TYR A 98 4.98 10.24 -1.41
N LEU A 99 4.17 9.23 -1.13
CA LEU A 99 4.17 7.97 -1.87
C LEU A 99 3.07 8.01 -2.92
N LYS A 100 3.46 7.89 -4.19
CA LYS A 100 2.56 7.87 -5.33
C LYS A 100 2.55 6.48 -5.97
N ILE A 101 1.40 5.83 -5.95
CA ILE A 101 1.15 4.53 -6.61
C ILE A 101 0.30 4.79 -7.84
N ASN A 102 0.70 4.29 -9.02
CA ASN A 102 -0.08 4.47 -10.24
C ASN A 102 -1.44 3.76 -10.12
N ALA A 103 -2.53 4.53 -10.10
CA ALA A 103 -3.87 4.01 -9.83
C ALA A 103 -4.36 3.04 -10.93
N ASN A 104 -3.94 3.28 -12.16
CA ASN A 104 -4.32 2.48 -13.33
C ASN A 104 -3.53 1.17 -13.42
N LYS A 105 -2.39 1.09 -12.73
CA LYS A 105 -1.50 -0.09 -12.74
C LYS A 105 -1.42 -0.81 -11.40
N CYS A 106 -2.15 -0.37 -10.37
CA CYS A 106 -2.18 -1.03 -9.08
C CYS A 106 -2.89 -2.39 -9.16
N ARG A 107 -2.23 -3.47 -8.75
CA ARG A 107 -2.74 -4.85 -8.86
C ARG A 107 -3.77 -5.23 -7.80
N TYR A 108 -3.80 -4.49 -6.68
CA TYR A 108 -4.68 -4.76 -5.54
C TYR A 108 -5.84 -3.77 -5.43
N CYS A 109 -6.08 -2.96 -6.46
CA CYS A 109 -7.09 -1.90 -6.41
C CYS A 109 -8.50 -2.51 -6.25
N PRO A 110 -9.22 -2.30 -5.13
CA PRO A 110 -10.54 -2.90 -4.94
C PRO A 110 -11.56 -2.36 -5.95
N LYS A 111 -11.41 -1.11 -6.38
CA LYS A 111 -12.23 -0.52 -7.45
C LYS A 111 -11.85 -1.06 -8.83
N GLY A 112 -10.57 -1.00 -9.18
CA GLY A 112 -10.08 -1.29 -10.53
C GLY A 112 -9.98 -2.77 -10.88
N VAL A 113 -9.70 -3.63 -9.89
CA VAL A 113 -9.58 -5.08 -10.05
C VAL A 113 -10.75 -5.80 -9.40
N GLY A 114 -11.09 -5.42 -8.17
CA GLY A 114 -12.21 -6.01 -7.41
C GLY A 114 -13.60 -5.54 -7.85
N ARG A 115 -13.70 -4.50 -8.71
CA ARG A 115 -14.95 -3.90 -9.19
C ARG A 115 -15.87 -3.37 -8.08
N ALA A 116 -15.29 -2.96 -6.96
CA ALA A 116 -16.03 -2.41 -5.84
C ALA A 116 -16.58 -1.01 -6.15
N GLU A 117 -17.86 -0.79 -5.85
CA GLU A 117 -18.43 0.56 -5.75
C GLU A 117 -18.18 1.12 -4.35
N LEU A 118 -17.15 1.97 -4.20
CA LEU A 118 -16.77 2.53 -2.89
C LEU A 118 -16.98 4.03 -2.83
N SER A 119 -17.64 4.49 -1.77
CA SER A 119 -17.79 5.91 -1.41
C SER A 119 -16.47 6.56 -0.95
N GLY A 120 -15.43 5.77 -0.68
CA GLY A 120 -14.09 6.24 -0.31
C GLY A 120 -12.96 5.36 -0.88
N THR A 121 -11.78 5.46 -0.28
CA THR A 121 -10.57 4.74 -0.73
C THR A 121 -10.23 3.57 0.22
N LEU A 122 -10.86 2.40 0.12
CA LEU A 122 -10.55 1.22 0.98
C LEU A 122 -9.21 0.57 0.63
N CYS A 123 -8.18 1.39 0.41
CA CYS A 123 -6.85 0.95 0.04
C CYS A 123 -6.09 0.53 1.30
N PRO A 124 -5.51 -0.69 1.35
CA PRO A 124 -4.71 -1.11 2.48
C PRO A 124 -3.33 -0.44 2.51
N PHE A 125 -2.82 0.02 1.37
CA PHE A 125 -1.41 0.42 1.24
C PHE A 125 -0.92 1.55 2.15
N PRO A 126 -1.70 2.61 2.46
CA PRO A 126 -1.21 3.66 3.35
C PRO A 126 -0.73 3.12 4.70
N THR A 127 -1.58 2.35 5.38
CA THR A 127 -1.24 1.79 6.70
C THR A 127 -0.33 0.56 6.58
N LEU A 128 -0.49 -0.25 5.53
CA LEU A 128 0.36 -1.42 5.32
C LEU A 128 1.82 -1.02 5.13
N VAL A 129 2.10 0.00 4.31
CA VAL A 129 3.45 0.51 4.07
C VAL A 129 4.05 1.07 5.35
N GLU A 130 3.32 1.94 6.08
CA GLU A 130 3.78 2.47 7.37
C GLU A 130 4.23 1.35 8.31
N GLU A 131 3.37 0.34 8.50
CA GLU A 131 3.60 -0.71 9.47
C GLU A 131 4.66 -1.70 9.01
N PHE A 132 4.73 -2.00 7.70
CA PHE A 132 5.80 -2.82 7.13
C PHE A 132 7.17 -2.15 7.31
N VAL A 133 7.31 -0.87 6.96
CA VAL A 133 8.57 -0.12 7.06
C VAL A 133 9.02 -0.06 8.53
N ASN A 134 8.10 0.26 9.45
CA ASN A 134 8.43 0.38 10.86
C ASN A 134 8.79 -0.97 11.50
N ALA A 135 8.05 -2.04 11.17
CA ALA A 135 8.33 -3.38 11.68
C ALA A 135 9.65 -3.94 11.14
N LEU A 136 9.91 -3.79 9.84
CA LEU A 136 11.13 -4.27 9.18
C LEU A 136 12.39 -3.61 9.78
N ASN A 137 12.30 -2.33 10.16
CA ASN A 137 13.43 -1.57 10.68
C ASN A 137 13.50 -1.53 12.21
N GLY A 138 12.56 -2.16 12.92
CA GLY A 138 12.52 -2.23 14.38
C GLY A 138 12.38 -0.87 15.09
N ARG A 139 12.03 0.19 14.36
CA ARG A 139 11.86 1.56 14.87
C ARG A 139 10.81 2.30 14.06
N LYS A 140 10.28 3.38 14.61
CA LYS A 140 9.35 4.25 13.91
C LYS A 140 10.13 5.11 12.91
N VAL A 141 10.03 4.80 11.63
CA VAL A 141 10.69 5.49 10.52
C VAL A 141 9.75 6.47 9.83
N VAL A 142 8.49 6.07 9.65
CA VAL A 142 7.45 6.90 9.03
C VAL A 142 6.14 6.83 9.80
N THR A 143 5.34 7.88 9.70
CA THR A 143 3.95 7.92 10.19
C THR A 143 3.05 8.45 9.09
N THR A 144 1.92 7.78 8.81
CA THR A 144 0.93 8.33 7.89
C THR A 144 0.39 9.64 8.45
N LEU A 145 0.43 10.69 7.64
CA LEU A 145 -0.06 12.01 8.01
C LEU A 145 -1.59 11.97 8.10
N LYS A 146 -2.14 12.22 9.28
CA LYS A 146 -3.59 12.21 9.57
C LYS A 146 -4.07 13.62 9.86
N GLU A 147 -4.43 14.35 8.82
CA GLU A 147 -5.05 15.66 8.95
C GLU A 147 -6.58 15.53 9.02
N ARG A 148 -7.21 16.31 9.90
CA ARG A 148 -8.66 16.28 10.06
C ARG A 148 -9.33 16.73 8.76
N GLY A 149 -10.11 15.83 8.16
CA GLY A 149 -10.83 16.11 6.90
C GLY A 149 -10.04 15.78 5.63
N VAL A 150 -8.78 15.34 5.75
CA VAL A 150 -7.99 14.86 4.59
C VAL A 150 -8.03 13.33 4.56
N ALA A 151 -8.31 12.77 3.39
CA ALA A 151 -8.29 11.32 3.20
C ALA A 151 -6.87 10.78 3.32
N LEU A 152 -6.71 9.56 3.88
CA LEU A 152 -5.42 8.85 3.93
C LEU A 152 -4.82 8.60 2.54
N LEU A 153 -5.68 8.63 1.51
CA LEU A 153 -5.30 8.48 0.13
C LEU A 153 -6.08 9.49 -0.72
N THR A 154 -5.39 10.34 -1.46
CA THR A 154 -5.99 11.19 -2.51
C THR A 154 -5.68 10.62 -3.89
N LYS A 155 -6.57 10.87 -4.87
CA LYS A 155 -6.33 10.48 -6.26
C LYS A 155 -6.20 11.73 -7.12
N GLU A 156 -5.03 11.94 -7.69
CA GLU A 156 -4.69 13.12 -8.50
C GLU A 156 -3.92 12.67 -9.74
N GLU A 157 -4.34 13.13 -10.92
CA GLU A 157 -3.65 12.88 -12.22
C GLU A 157 -3.27 11.41 -12.49
N GLY A 158 -4.11 10.47 -12.06
CA GLY A 158 -3.86 9.03 -12.25
C GLY A 158 -2.96 8.37 -11.19
N TRP A 159 -2.58 9.11 -10.15
CA TRP A 159 -1.82 8.62 -9.00
C TRP A 159 -2.68 8.54 -7.74
N CYS A 160 -2.48 7.49 -6.96
CA CYS A 160 -2.95 7.36 -5.59
C CYS A 160 -1.84 7.86 -4.67
N ILE A 161 -2.08 8.95 -3.96
CA ILE A 161 -1.07 9.68 -3.18
C ILE A 161 -1.33 9.45 -1.69
N THR A 162 -0.33 8.93 -0.99
CA THR A 162 -0.28 8.83 0.48
C THR A 162 0.79 9.77 0.99
N ARG A 163 0.54 10.41 2.14
CA ARG A 163 1.47 11.35 2.78
C ARG A 163 2.00 10.73 4.07
N TYR A 164 3.31 10.76 4.25
CA TYR A 164 4.00 10.36 5.46
C TYR A 164 4.80 11.52 6.03
N THR A 165 5.15 11.40 7.30
CA THR A 165 6.14 12.23 7.99
C THR A 165 7.17 11.31 8.64
N GLU A 166 8.33 11.84 9.01
CA GLU A 166 9.33 11.08 9.75
C GLU A 166 8.75 10.56 11.08
N GLY A 167 9.16 9.35 11.45
CA GLY A 167 8.80 8.75 12.73
C GLY A 167 9.49 9.47 13.87
N GLY A 168 8.71 10.15 14.72
CA GLY A 168 9.17 10.65 16.02
C GLY A 168 9.34 9.55 17.06
#